data_AF-A0A1Y4I094-F1
#
_entry.id   AF-A0A1Y4I094-F1
#
_cell.length_a   1.000
_cell.length_b   1.000
_cell.length_c   1.000
_cell.angle_alpha   90.00
_cell.angle_beta   90.00
_cell.angle_gamma   90.00
#
_symmetry.space_group_name_H-M   'P 1'
#
loop_
_entity.id
_entity.type
_entity.pdbx_description
1 polymer ?
#
loop_
_entity_poly.entity_id
_entity_poly.type
_entity_poly.pdbx_seq_one_letter_code
_entity_poly.pdbx_strand_id
1 'polypeptide(L)'
;MTITKTIEGKTFDEERALYHLMNTRVERCTFAGPADGESALKEPRDVEVADCHFSLRYPLWHAKGFSLSSSVLDGGTRAPIWYASEGMIDGCTIEGVKCLRECGSIQVQNCRITSPEFGWKCRGLALRDNVITSEYFLLDSSGIEIENLELHGKYSFQYTNGVHISHSNLDTKDAFWHSCGVTVEDSIVRGEYLGWFSQNLTLIRCHIIGTQPLCYCENLRLIDCTMEGTDLSFEYSNVHATVNGRIESVRSPRSGVIEADEIGEILHDADVMESKCEIKIRS
;
A
#
# COMPACT_ATOMS: atom_id res chain seq x y z
N MET A 1 8.93 -25.58 4.95
CA MET A 1 8.86 -25.76 6.41
C MET A 1 8.60 -27.25 6.68
N THR A 2 9.13 -27.79 7.78
CA THR A 2 8.82 -29.17 8.21
C THR A 2 8.16 -29.10 9.59
N ILE A 3 6.85 -29.26 9.63
CA ILE A 3 6.09 -29.21 10.88
C ILE A 3 6.26 -30.53 11.65
N THR A 4 6.48 -30.41 12.96
CA THR A 4 6.76 -31.55 13.86
C THR A 4 5.80 -31.64 15.03
N LYS A 5 5.03 -30.57 15.30
CA LYS A 5 4.13 -30.45 16.45
C LYS A 5 2.86 -29.73 16.04
N THR A 6 1.77 -30.02 16.74
CA THR A 6 0.49 -29.32 16.61
C THR A 6 -0.01 -28.90 17.98
N ILE A 7 -0.44 -27.65 18.10
CA ILE A 7 -1.17 -27.09 19.24
C ILE A 7 -2.56 -26.74 18.72
N GLU A 8 -3.59 -27.32 19.33
CA GLU A 8 -4.95 -27.23 18.82
C GLU A 8 -5.97 -26.95 19.91
N GLY A 9 -6.95 -26.06 19.62
CA GLY A 9 -8.14 -25.91 20.44
C GLY A 9 -7.88 -25.33 21.83
N LYS A 10 -6.79 -24.55 21.96
CA LYS A 10 -6.36 -23.96 23.24
C LYS A 10 -6.74 -22.50 23.33
N THR A 11 -6.93 -22.04 24.57
CA THR A 11 -6.99 -20.63 24.90
C THR A 11 -5.72 -20.23 25.63
N PHE A 12 -5.13 -19.12 25.23
CA PHE A 12 -3.95 -18.52 25.84
C PHE A 12 -4.29 -17.08 26.22
N ASP A 13 -3.97 -16.68 27.44
CA ASP A 13 -4.18 -15.31 27.91
C ASP A 13 -2.95 -14.68 28.56
N GLU A 14 -1.90 -15.49 28.75
CA GLU A 14 -0.66 -15.12 29.39
C GLU A 14 0.34 -14.40 28.45
N GLU A 15 1.24 -13.62 29.07
CA GLU A 15 2.38 -12.99 28.40
C GLU A 15 3.26 -14.07 27.74
N ARG A 16 3.45 -13.95 26.41
CA ARG A 16 4.34 -14.82 25.62
C ARG A 16 4.05 -16.31 25.77
N ALA A 17 2.78 -16.68 25.79
CA ALA A 17 2.29 -18.05 25.91
C ALA A 17 3.04 -19.09 25.05
N LEU A 18 3.41 -18.71 23.82
CA LEU A 18 4.08 -19.56 22.84
C LEU A 18 5.43 -18.97 22.41
N TYR A 19 6.21 -18.48 23.37
CA TYR A 19 7.55 -17.93 23.13
C TYR A 19 8.47 -18.92 22.41
N HIS A 20 9.18 -18.42 21.39
CA HIS A 20 10.18 -19.17 20.61
C HIS A 20 9.63 -20.50 20.04
N LEU A 21 8.36 -20.49 19.61
CA LEU A 21 7.75 -21.66 19.02
C LEU A 21 8.42 -22.01 17.69
N MET A 22 8.79 -23.28 17.51
CA MET A 22 9.51 -23.74 16.32
C MET A 22 8.81 -24.93 15.67
N ASN A 23 8.77 -24.98 14.33
CA ASN A 23 8.33 -26.14 13.55
C ASN A 23 6.96 -26.68 14.02
N THR A 24 6.03 -25.78 14.29
CA THR A 24 4.76 -26.09 14.96
C THR A 24 3.59 -25.48 14.22
N ARG A 25 2.50 -26.25 14.11
CA ARG A 25 1.19 -25.77 13.69
C ARG A 25 0.38 -25.35 14.92
N VAL A 26 -0.14 -24.14 14.93
CA VAL A 26 -1.08 -23.60 15.92
C VAL A 26 -2.42 -23.44 15.23
N GLU A 27 -3.43 -24.17 15.68
CA GLU A 27 -4.68 -24.30 14.95
C GLU A 27 -5.90 -24.18 15.88
N ARG A 28 -6.97 -23.52 15.44
CA ARG A 28 -8.21 -23.41 16.23
C ARG A 28 -7.98 -22.87 17.65
N CYS A 29 -7.01 -21.99 17.83
CA CYS A 29 -6.65 -21.44 19.14
C CYS A 29 -7.18 -20.01 19.32
N THR A 30 -7.43 -19.63 20.57
CA THR A 30 -7.88 -18.30 20.96
C THR A 30 -6.83 -17.64 21.85
N PHE A 31 -6.44 -16.41 21.52
CA PHE A 31 -5.51 -15.60 22.31
C PHE A 31 -6.28 -14.43 22.91
N ALA A 32 -6.86 -14.64 24.08
CA ALA A 32 -7.71 -13.71 24.82
C ALA A 32 -7.94 -14.20 26.24
N GLY A 33 -8.04 -13.29 27.20
CA GLY A 33 -8.46 -13.61 28.56
C GLY A 33 -8.07 -12.55 29.59
N PRO A 34 -8.47 -12.75 30.85
CA PRO A 34 -8.31 -11.76 31.92
C PRO A 34 -6.86 -11.46 32.30
N ALA A 35 -5.91 -12.34 31.96
CA ALA A 35 -4.49 -12.06 32.22
C ALA A 35 -3.92 -10.95 31.32
N ASP A 36 -4.60 -10.61 30.22
CA ASP A 36 -4.25 -9.50 29.31
C ASP A 36 -2.76 -9.49 28.89
N GLY A 37 -2.22 -10.68 28.62
CA GLY A 37 -0.85 -10.87 28.19
C GLY A 37 -0.57 -10.28 26.81
N GLU A 38 0.70 -10.18 26.46
CA GLU A 38 1.12 -9.67 25.16
C GLU A 38 2.10 -10.63 24.48
N SER A 39 2.28 -10.44 23.17
CA SER A 39 3.34 -11.09 22.39
C SER A 39 3.31 -12.62 22.42
N ALA A 40 2.12 -13.21 22.31
CA ALA A 40 1.91 -14.65 22.44
C ALA A 40 2.87 -15.49 21.58
N LEU A 41 3.08 -15.12 20.32
CA LEU A 41 4.05 -15.74 19.40
C LEU A 41 5.23 -14.79 19.18
N LYS A 42 6.06 -14.63 20.20
CA LYS A 42 7.32 -13.88 20.12
C LYS A 42 8.50 -14.79 19.76
N GLU A 43 9.31 -14.35 18.80
CA GLU A 43 10.45 -15.08 18.22
C GLU A 43 10.13 -16.46 17.58
N PRO A 44 8.96 -16.69 16.95
CA PRO A 44 8.67 -17.99 16.36
C PRO A 44 9.49 -18.24 15.09
N ARG A 45 9.75 -19.52 14.78
CA ARG A 45 10.47 -19.97 13.58
C ARG A 45 9.74 -21.12 12.89
N ASP A 46 9.50 -21.01 11.59
CA ASP A 46 8.87 -22.08 10.80
C ASP A 46 7.53 -22.54 11.42
N VAL A 47 6.61 -21.61 11.63
CA VAL A 47 5.31 -21.86 12.26
C VAL A 47 4.15 -21.68 11.28
N GLU A 48 3.15 -22.54 11.41
CA GLU A 48 1.86 -22.39 10.72
C GLU A 48 0.81 -21.98 11.74
N VAL A 49 0.10 -20.88 11.50
CA VAL A 49 -1.03 -20.43 12.32
C VAL A 49 -2.28 -20.47 11.46
N ALA A 50 -3.29 -21.22 11.89
CA ALA A 50 -4.51 -21.44 11.11
C ALA A 50 -5.76 -21.37 11.98
N ASP A 51 -6.84 -20.78 11.46
CA ASP A 51 -8.16 -20.78 12.11
C ASP A 51 -8.13 -20.25 13.55
N CYS A 52 -7.28 -19.25 13.83
CA CYS A 52 -7.07 -18.70 15.16
C CYS A 52 -7.77 -17.35 15.35
N HIS A 53 -8.07 -17.01 16.60
CA HIS A 53 -8.59 -15.71 17.00
C HIS A 53 -7.64 -15.01 17.96
N PHE A 54 -7.21 -13.79 17.62
CA PHE A 54 -6.32 -12.98 18.46
C PHE A 54 -7.03 -11.71 18.92
N SER A 55 -7.04 -11.48 20.22
CA SER A 55 -7.57 -10.28 20.88
C SER A 55 -6.57 -9.65 21.87
N LEU A 56 -5.31 -10.12 21.84
CA LEU A 56 -4.22 -9.67 22.70
C LEU A 56 -3.11 -9.01 21.89
N ARG A 57 -2.38 -8.09 22.53
CA ARG A 57 -1.44 -7.20 21.85
C ARG A 57 -0.25 -7.96 21.28
N TYR A 58 0.20 -7.50 20.10
CA TYR A 58 1.45 -7.93 19.46
C TYR A 58 1.55 -9.43 19.11
N PRO A 59 0.53 -10.12 18.56
CA PRO A 59 0.55 -11.57 18.37
C PRO A 59 1.82 -12.14 17.75
N LEU A 60 2.26 -11.63 16.59
CA LEU A 60 3.44 -12.11 15.87
C LEU A 60 4.57 -11.08 15.94
N TRP A 61 5.53 -11.34 16.83
CA TRP A 61 6.66 -10.44 17.08
C TRP A 61 7.99 -11.12 16.78
N HIS A 62 8.83 -10.52 15.94
CA HIS A 62 10.07 -11.14 15.45
C HIS A 62 9.87 -12.52 14.81
N ALA A 63 8.74 -12.73 14.12
CA ALA A 63 8.47 -14.01 13.45
C ALA A 63 9.36 -14.19 12.21
N LYS A 64 9.86 -15.41 11.97
CA LYS A 64 10.61 -15.72 10.75
C LYS A 64 10.17 -17.06 10.18
N GLY A 65 9.82 -17.10 8.89
CA GLY A 65 9.29 -18.31 8.28
C GLY A 65 7.95 -18.64 8.90
N PHE A 66 6.88 -18.00 8.45
CA PHE A 66 5.55 -18.26 9.01
C PHE A 66 4.45 -18.27 7.95
N SER A 67 3.36 -18.97 8.26
CA SER A 67 2.07 -18.76 7.61
C SER A 67 1.01 -18.38 8.64
N LEU A 68 0.13 -17.47 8.26
CA LEU A 68 -1.05 -17.07 9.02
C LEU A 68 -2.24 -17.17 8.09
N SER A 69 -3.18 -18.07 8.39
CA SER A 69 -4.28 -18.39 7.49
C SER A 69 -5.63 -18.42 8.20
N SER A 70 -6.68 -18.00 7.50
CA SER A 70 -8.08 -18.10 7.95
C SER A 70 -8.32 -17.59 9.38
N SER A 71 -7.60 -16.55 9.78
CA SER A 71 -7.55 -16.09 11.17
C SER A 71 -8.10 -14.68 11.32
N VAL A 72 -8.56 -14.37 12.54
CA VAL A 72 -9.03 -13.04 12.91
C VAL A 72 -8.07 -12.45 13.93
N LEU A 73 -7.57 -11.25 13.62
CA LEU A 73 -6.76 -10.44 14.51
C LEU A 73 -7.55 -9.17 14.76
N ASP A 74 -8.27 -9.09 15.88
CA ASP A 74 -9.18 -7.98 16.13
C ASP A 74 -8.45 -6.72 16.65
N GLY A 75 -9.19 -5.63 16.84
CA GLY A 75 -8.64 -4.35 17.30
C GLY A 75 -7.87 -4.41 18.64
N GLY A 76 -8.10 -5.42 19.48
CA GLY A 76 -7.34 -5.67 20.71
C GLY A 76 -5.87 -6.01 20.45
N THR A 77 -5.55 -6.50 19.24
CA THR A 77 -4.17 -6.83 18.85
C THR A 77 -3.25 -5.62 18.72
N ARG A 78 -3.82 -4.43 18.49
CA ARG A 78 -3.16 -3.12 18.39
C ARG A 78 -2.08 -3.01 17.30
N ALA A 79 -0.99 -3.78 17.38
CA ALA A 79 0.07 -3.85 16.39
C ALA A 79 0.40 -5.31 16.04
N PRO A 80 -0.45 -5.99 15.24
CA PRO A 80 -0.45 -7.44 15.23
C PRO A 80 0.82 -8.15 14.73
N ILE A 81 1.53 -7.55 13.77
CA ILE A 81 2.70 -8.16 13.12
C ILE A 81 3.81 -7.13 13.00
N TRP A 82 4.94 -7.41 13.67
CA TRP A 82 6.08 -6.50 13.76
C TRP A 82 7.40 -7.27 13.69
N TYR A 83 8.38 -6.70 12.97
CA TYR A 83 9.73 -7.27 12.81
C TYR A 83 9.73 -8.69 12.24
N ALA A 84 8.71 -9.00 11.44
CA ALA A 84 8.51 -10.33 10.89
C ALA A 84 9.11 -10.46 9.50
N SER A 85 9.51 -11.68 9.11
CA SER A 85 10.05 -11.93 7.78
C SER A 85 9.72 -13.30 7.22
N GLU A 86 9.79 -13.43 5.89
CA GLU A 86 9.59 -14.70 5.18
C GLU A 86 8.20 -15.30 5.52
N GLY A 87 7.15 -14.50 5.31
CA GLY A 87 5.80 -14.78 5.78
C GLY A 87 4.74 -14.85 4.68
N MET A 88 3.70 -15.65 4.91
CA MET A 88 2.48 -15.69 4.13
C MET A 88 1.28 -15.38 5.02
N ILE A 89 0.42 -14.46 4.60
CA ILE A 89 -0.85 -14.13 5.25
C ILE A 89 -1.97 -14.35 4.24
N ASP A 90 -2.92 -15.23 4.55
CA ASP A 90 -3.96 -15.65 3.61
C ASP A 90 -5.34 -15.71 4.27
N GLY A 91 -6.35 -15.12 3.65
CA GLY A 91 -7.74 -15.28 4.08
C GLY A 91 -8.02 -14.73 5.49
N CYS A 92 -7.30 -13.68 5.91
CA CYS A 92 -7.39 -13.14 7.25
C CYS A 92 -8.20 -11.84 7.31
N THR A 93 -8.84 -11.62 8.46
CA THR A 93 -9.38 -10.31 8.85
C THR A 93 -8.46 -9.71 9.90
N ILE A 94 -7.90 -8.53 9.61
CA ILE A 94 -6.93 -7.88 10.49
C ILE A 94 -7.39 -6.46 10.82
N GLU A 95 -7.55 -6.19 12.09
CA GLU A 95 -7.85 -4.89 12.66
C GLU A 95 -6.76 -4.51 13.66
N GLY A 96 -6.27 -3.29 13.59
CA GLY A 96 -5.27 -2.82 14.55
C GLY A 96 -4.74 -1.45 14.19
N VAL A 97 -4.22 -0.72 15.17
CA VAL A 97 -3.61 0.60 14.97
C VAL A 97 -2.43 0.54 13.99
N LYS A 98 -1.69 -0.59 13.94
CA LYS A 98 -0.50 -0.77 13.09
C LYS A 98 -0.39 -2.19 12.53
N CYS A 99 -0.14 -2.39 11.24
CA CYS A 99 0.17 -3.72 10.69
C CYS A 99 0.52 -3.58 9.23
N LEU A 100 1.53 -4.14 8.59
CA LEU A 100 2.80 -4.68 9.06
C LEU A 100 3.73 -3.52 9.49
N ARG A 101 4.69 -3.79 10.37
CA ARG A 101 5.70 -2.81 10.75
C ARG A 101 7.10 -3.40 10.66
N GLU A 102 7.97 -2.74 9.89
CA GLU A 102 9.38 -3.13 9.76
C GLU A 102 9.55 -4.62 9.38
N CYS A 103 8.72 -5.09 8.45
CA CYS A 103 8.68 -6.48 8.01
C CYS A 103 9.40 -6.68 6.66
N GLY A 104 9.82 -7.91 6.37
CA GLY A 104 10.58 -8.23 5.15
C GLY A 104 10.10 -9.49 4.44
N SER A 105 9.92 -9.46 3.12
CA SER A 105 9.51 -10.65 2.33
C SER A 105 8.20 -11.25 2.84
N ILE A 106 7.12 -10.46 2.82
CA ILE A 106 5.78 -10.88 3.25
C ILE A 106 4.83 -10.90 2.06
N GLN A 107 4.10 -11.99 1.91
CA GLN A 107 3.00 -12.14 0.97
C GLN A 107 1.68 -12.01 1.74
N VAL A 108 0.74 -11.21 1.23
CA VAL A 108 -0.58 -11.00 1.82
C VAL A 108 -1.62 -11.17 0.74
N GLN A 109 -2.54 -12.10 0.93
CA GLN A 109 -3.58 -12.39 -0.05
C GLN A 109 -4.95 -12.67 0.56
N ASN A 110 -6.00 -12.35 -0.19
CA ASN A 110 -7.39 -12.63 0.19
C ASN A 110 -7.79 -12.06 1.57
N CYS A 111 -7.19 -10.93 1.98
CA CYS A 111 -7.39 -10.36 3.29
C CYS A 111 -8.32 -9.14 3.28
N ARG A 112 -8.99 -8.92 4.40
CA ARG A 112 -9.67 -7.67 4.73
C ARG A 112 -8.95 -7.00 5.89
N ILE A 113 -8.39 -5.82 5.67
CA ILE A 113 -7.50 -5.17 6.64
C ILE A 113 -7.96 -3.75 6.93
N THR A 114 -8.13 -3.43 8.21
CA THR A 114 -8.38 -2.07 8.69
C THR A 114 -7.25 -1.68 9.63
N SER A 115 -6.34 -0.83 9.16
CA SER A 115 -5.25 -0.34 9.99
C SER A 115 -4.87 1.09 9.65
N PRO A 116 -4.96 2.05 10.60
CA PRO A 116 -4.50 3.42 10.38
C PRO A 116 -3.08 3.51 9.85
N GLU A 117 -2.16 2.66 10.31
CA GLU A 117 -0.78 2.64 9.84
C GLU A 117 -0.40 1.28 9.25
N PHE A 118 -0.62 1.09 7.95
CA PHE A 118 -0.36 -0.19 7.30
C PHE A 118 0.98 -0.26 6.56
N GLY A 119 1.77 -1.30 6.83
CA GLY A 119 2.95 -1.70 6.05
C GLY A 119 4.09 -0.68 6.02
N TRP A 120 4.39 -0.02 7.14
CA TRP A 120 5.46 0.98 7.20
C TRP A 120 6.84 0.33 7.29
N LYS A 121 7.82 0.93 6.60
CA LYS A 121 9.23 0.55 6.62
C LYS A 121 9.48 -0.92 6.28
N CYS A 122 8.64 -1.46 5.41
CA CYS A 122 8.71 -2.84 4.97
C CYS A 122 9.53 -2.97 3.68
N ARG A 123 10.04 -4.18 3.43
CA ARG A 123 10.86 -4.48 2.24
C ARG A 123 10.42 -5.78 1.60
N GLY A 124 10.12 -5.80 0.31
CA GLY A 124 9.66 -7.03 -0.36
C GLY A 124 8.25 -7.40 0.12
N LEU A 125 7.25 -6.61 -0.24
CA LEU A 125 5.85 -6.95 0.01
C LEU A 125 5.18 -7.37 -1.29
N ALA A 126 4.38 -8.44 -1.25
CA ALA A 126 3.49 -8.82 -2.34
C ALA A 126 2.06 -8.85 -1.82
N LEU A 127 1.19 -7.98 -2.34
CA LEU A 127 -0.20 -7.84 -1.91
C LEU A 127 -1.13 -8.22 -3.06
N ARG A 128 -1.97 -9.23 -2.88
CA ARG A 128 -2.87 -9.73 -3.93
C ARG A 128 -4.30 -9.91 -3.44
N ASP A 129 -5.30 -9.50 -4.21
CA ASP A 129 -6.71 -9.80 -3.93
C ASP A 129 -7.14 -9.33 -2.51
N ASN A 130 -6.77 -8.09 -2.13
CA ASN A 130 -7.01 -7.56 -0.79
C ASN A 130 -7.97 -6.37 -0.80
N VAL A 131 -8.69 -6.19 0.31
CA VAL A 131 -9.43 -4.95 0.62
C VAL A 131 -8.80 -4.31 1.86
N ILE A 132 -8.26 -3.10 1.72
CA ILE A 132 -7.51 -2.43 2.78
C ILE A 132 -8.05 -1.02 3.03
N THR A 133 -8.34 -0.72 4.30
CA THR A 133 -8.64 0.64 4.78
C THR A 133 -7.50 1.13 5.66
N SER A 134 -6.88 2.25 5.30
CA SER A 134 -5.71 2.77 6.01
C SER A 134 -5.59 4.29 5.93
N GLU A 135 -5.13 4.93 7.00
CA GLU A 135 -4.81 6.37 6.95
C GLU A 135 -3.45 6.57 6.28
N TYR A 136 -2.43 5.82 6.69
CA TYR A 136 -1.08 5.84 6.12
C TYR A 136 -0.70 4.46 5.59
N PHE A 137 -0.78 4.30 4.27
CA PHE A 137 -0.52 3.03 3.61
C PHE A 137 0.90 3.01 3.02
N LEU A 138 1.71 2.03 3.43
CA LEU A 138 3.04 1.72 2.93
C LEU A 138 4.09 2.84 3.05
N LEU A 139 4.07 3.61 4.13
CA LEU A 139 5.06 4.67 4.38
C LEU A 139 6.50 4.13 4.39
N ASP A 140 7.39 4.74 3.61
CA ASP A 140 8.84 4.50 3.62
C ASP A 140 9.21 3.02 3.37
N SER A 141 8.43 2.36 2.51
CA SER A 141 8.57 0.94 2.15
C SER A 141 9.14 0.76 0.75
N SER A 142 9.73 -0.41 0.46
CA SER A 142 10.40 -0.64 -0.83
C SER A 142 10.24 -2.06 -1.37
N GLY A 143 10.33 -2.21 -2.69
CA GLY A 143 10.15 -3.48 -3.37
C GLY A 143 8.76 -4.04 -3.12
N ILE A 144 7.75 -3.36 -3.65
CA ILE A 144 6.34 -3.65 -3.40
C ILE A 144 5.68 -4.06 -4.71
N GLU A 145 4.99 -5.20 -4.70
CA GLU A 145 4.16 -5.70 -5.79
C GLU A 145 2.70 -5.74 -5.31
N ILE A 146 1.78 -5.15 -6.09
CA ILE A 146 0.36 -5.10 -5.77
C ILE A 146 -0.46 -5.52 -6.99
N GLU A 147 -1.39 -6.44 -6.78
CA GLU A 147 -2.33 -6.89 -7.80
C GLU A 147 -3.75 -6.95 -7.20
N ASN A 148 -4.72 -6.37 -7.90
CA ASN A 148 -6.13 -6.44 -7.50
C ASN A 148 -6.39 -5.97 -6.05
N LEU A 149 -5.94 -4.75 -5.74
CA LEU A 149 -6.17 -4.09 -4.46
C LEU A 149 -7.37 -3.15 -4.54
N GLU A 150 -8.29 -3.27 -3.58
CA GLU A 150 -9.26 -2.23 -3.25
C GLU A 150 -8.76 -1.46 -2.01
N LEU A 151 -8.33 -0.22 -2.20
CA LEU A 151 -7.75 0.62 -1.15
C LEU A 151 -8.68 1.80 -0.83
N HIS A 152 -9.01 1.95 0.46
CA HIS A 152 -9.58 3.17 1.03
C HIS A 152 -8.51 3.83 1.92
N GLY A 153 -7.79 4.76 1.31
CA GLY A 153 -6.60 5.41 1.83
C GLY A 153 -6.79 6.87 2.24
N LYS A 154 -5.75 7.47 2.82
CA LYS A 154 -5.61 8.92 2.92
C LYS A 154 -4.22 9.41 2.52
N TYR A 155 -3.16 8.78 3.02
CA TYR A 155 -1.77 9.13 2.75
C TYR A 155 -1.03 7.88 2.29
N SER A 156 -1.18 7.54 1.02
CA SER A 156 -0.74 6.25 0.48
C SER A 156 0.58 6.38 -0.26
N PHE A 157 1.48 5.40 -0.07
CA PHE A 157 2.75 5.27 -0.79
C PHE A 157 3.71 6.45 -0.63
N GLN A 158 3.68 7.12 0.52
CA GLN A 158 4.62 8.22 0.77
C GLN A 158 6.04 7.67 0.95
N TYR A 159 7.01 8.28 0.27
CA TYR A 159 8.44 7.93 0.32
C TYR A 159 8.77 6.49 -0.11
N THR A 160 7.89 5.83 -0.88
CA THR A 160 8.14 4.45 -1.32
C THR A 160 9.17 4.39 -2.45
N ASN A 161 9.89 3.27 -2.54
CA ASN A 161 10.85 3.02 -3.62
C ASN A 161 10.64 1.66 -4.29
N GLY A 162 10.45 1.63 -5.61
CA GLY A 162 10.26 0.39 -6.36
C GLY A 162 8.91 -0.22 -6.05
N VAL A 163 7.85 0.35 -6.64
CA VAL A 163 6.47 -0.10 -6.46
C VAL A 163 5.87 -0.44 -7.81
N HIS A 164 5.25 -1.61 -7.91
CA HIS A 164 4.44 -2.02 -9.04
C HIS A 164 3.02 -2.31 -8.57
N ILE A 165 2.04 -1.74 -9.27
CA ILE A 165 0.61 -1.89 -8.96
C ILE A 165 -0.14 -2.19 -10.25
N SER A 166 -0.99 -3.22 -10.23
CA SER A 166 -1.83 -3.57 -11.36
C SER A 166 -3.27 -3.88 -10.95
N HIS A 167 -4.21 -3.66 -11.88
CA HIS A 167 -5.62 -4.06 -11.74
C HIS A 167 -6.30 -3.59 -10.45
N SER A 168 -5.95 -2.41 -9.95
CA SER A 168 -6.34 -1.95 -8.62
C SER A 168 -7.27 -0.74 -8.65
N ASN A 169 -8.04 -0.56 -7.57
CA ASN A 169 -8.82 0.64 -7.31
C ASN A 169 -8.26 1.35 -6.08
N LEU A 170 -7.59 2.48 -6.31
CA LEU A 170 -6.95 3.27 -5.28
C LEU A 170 -7.82 4.50 -5.00
N ASP A 171 -8.61 4.46 -3.93
CA ASP A 171 -9.35 5.61 -3.42
C ASP A 171 -8.62 6.17 -2.20
N THR A 172 -7.82 7.22 -2.41
CA THR A 172 -7.00 7.81 -1.35
C THR A 172 -7.01 9.32 -1.50
N LYS A 173 -6.73 10.05 -0.42
CA LYS A 173 -6.52 11.50 -0.55
C LYS A 173 -5.21 11.75 -1.31
N ASP A 174 -4.07 11.62 -0.66
CA ASP A 174 -2.74 11.77 -1.26
C ASP A 174 -2.20 10.39 -1.69
N ALA A 175 -1.43 10.34 -2.78
CA ALA A 175 -0.76 9.13 -3.24
C ALA A 175 0.63 9.42 -3.80
N PHE A 176 1.59 8.53 -3.55
CA PHE A 176 2.93 8.53 -4.18
C PHE A 176 3.79 9.77 -3.89
N TRP A 177 3.50 10.49 -2.81
CA TRP A 177 4.26 11.66 -2.40
C TRP A 177 5.74 11.30 -2.17
N HIS A 178 6.68 12.00 -2.82
CA HIS A 178 8.14 11.71 -2.72
C HIS A 178 8.53 10.25 -3.04
N SER A 179 7.70 9.53 -3.80
CA SER A 179 8.02 8.16 -4.21
C SER A 179 9.06 8.15 -5.34
N CYS A 180 9.77 7.04 -5.48
CA CYS A 180 10.74 6.83 -6.55
C CYS A 180 10.54 5.46 -7.24
N GLY A 181 10.48 5.45 -8.57
CA GLY A 181 10.39 4.21 -9.33
C GLY A 181 9.06 3.48 -9.10
N VAL A 182 7.96 4.14 -9.43
CA VAL A 182 6.60 3.61 -9.29
C VAL A 182 6.02 3.36 -10.67
N THR A 183 5.46 2.18 -10.88
CA THR A 183 4.64 1.85 -12.06
C THR A 183 3.25 1.43 -11.61
N VAL A 184 2.23 2.05 -12.19
CA VAL A 184 0.82 1.69 -11.98
C VAL A 184 0.22 1.37 -13.34
N GLU A 185 -0.45 0.22 -13.46
CA GLU A 185 -1.08 -0.20 -14.70
C GLU A 185 -2.52 -0.71 -14.52
N ASP A 186 -3.36 -0.48 -15.52
CA ASP A 186 -4.75 -1.00 -15.59
C ASP A 186 -5.57 -0.71 -14.33
N SER A 187 -5.43 0.49 -13.76
CA SER A 187 -5.94 0.83 -12.44
C SER A 187 -6.71 2.14 -12.42
N ILE A 188 -7.61 2.28 -11.44
CA ILE A 188 -8.26 3.55 -11.12
C ILE A 188 -7.48 4.18 -9.96
N VAL A 189 -7.11 5.45 -10.12
CA VAL A 189 -6.42 6.22 -9.10
C VAL A 189 -7.20 7.49 -8.82
N ARG A 190 -7.90 7.52 -7.69
CA ARG A 190 -8.65 8.65 -7.19
C ARG A 190 -7.89 9.31 -6.05
N GLY A 191 -7.69 10.62 -6.14
CA GLY A 191 -7.16 11.40 -5.02
C GLY A 191 -6.89 12.86 -5.28
N GLU A 192 -6.63 13.58 -4.20
CA GLU A 192 -6.13 14.95 -4.18
C GLU A 192 -4.60 14.91 -4.13
N TYR A 193 -3.89 15.68 -4.96
CA TYR A 193 -2.42 15.75 -4.90
C TYR A 193 -1.67 14.44 -5.24
N LEU A 194 -2.20 13.67 -6.19
CA LEU A 194 -1.56 12.46 -6.72
C LEU A 194 -0.12 12.72 -7.21
N GLY A 195 0.86 11.93 -6.81
CA GLY A 195 2.19 11.90 -7.40
C GLY A 195 3.12 13.06 -7.03
N TRP A 196 2.74 13.92 -6.09
CA TRP A 196 3.51 15.12 -5.77
C TRP A 196 4.97 14.80 -5.42
N PHE A 197 5.90 15.51 -6.07
CA PHE A 197 7.35 15.34 -5.89
C PHE A 197 7.88 13.92 -6.18
N SER A 198 7.13 13.11 -6.93
CA SER A 198 7.60 11.77 -7.32
C SER A 198 8.70 11.83 -8.37
N GLN A 199 9.53 10.79 -8.40
CA GLN A 199 10.58 10.60 -9.41
C GLN A 199 10.39 9.25 -10.11
N ASN A 200 10.42 9.24 -11.44
CA ASN A 200 10.20 8.02 -12.23
C ASN A 200 8.83 7.37 -11.94
N LEU A 201 7.76 8.16 -11.89
CA LEU A 201 6.38 7.67 -11.84
C LEU A 201 5.86 7.39 -13.25
N THR A 202 5.41 6.16 -13.50
CA THR A 202 4.80 5.74 -14.76
C THR A 202 3.39 5.22 -14.51
N LEU A 203 2.40 5.79 -15.21
CA LEU A 203 1.02 5.32 -15.21
C LEU A 203 0.66 4.82 -16.61
N ILE A 204 0.07 3.63 -16.70
CA ILE A 204 -0.22 2.95 -17.96
C ILE A 204 -1.67 2.49 -17.97
N ARG A 205 -2.48 2.96 -18.92
CA ARG A 205 -3.92 2.63 -19.02
C ARG A 205 -4.68 2.87 -17.72
N CYS A 206 -4.27 3.91 -16.97
CA CYS A 206 -4.92 4.28 -15.73
C CYS A 206 -6.06 5.28 -15.97
N HIS A 207 -7.08 5.21 -15.12
CA HIS A 207 -8.10 6.25 -15.01
C HIS A 207 -7.83 7.10 -13.77
N ILE A 208 -7.45 8.35 -13.99
CA ILE A 208 -6.97 9.28 -12.95
C ILE A 208 -8.07 10.27 -12.62
N ILE A 209 -8.42 10.39 -11.34
CA ILE A 209 -9.54 11.24 -10.89
C ILE A 209 -9.12 12.10 -9.70
N GLY A 210 -9.47 13.39 -9.73
CA GLY A 210 -9.33 14.29 -8.59
C GLY A 210 -8.52 15.55 -8.90
N THR A 211 -8.23 16.37 -7.89
CA THR A 211 -7.67 17.73 -8.06
C THR A 211 -6.16 17.80 -7.89
N GLN A 212 -5.53 18.72 -8.60
CA GLN A 212 -4.09 19.01 -8.53
C GLN A 212 -3.19 17.77 -8.68
N PRO A 213 -3.43 16.86 -9.63
CA PRO A 213 -2.59 15.69 -9.78
C PRO A 213 -1.26 16.04 -10.45
N LEU A 214 -0.25 15.26 -10.09
CA LEU A 214 1.01 15.08 -10.81
C LEU A 214 1.90 16.33 -10.86
N CYS A 215 1.92 17.09 -9.77
CA CYS A 215 2.76 18.28 -9.62
C CYS A 215 4.16 17.93 -9.12
N TYR A 216 5.14 18.75 -9.49
CA TYR A 216 6.56 18.68 -9.10
C TYR A 216 7.23 17.34 -9.40
N CYS A 217 6.71 16.59 -10.38
CA CYS A 217 7.22 15.27 -10.73
C CYS A 217 8.46 15.35 -11.61
N GLU A 218 9.40 14.42 -11.41
CA GLU A 218 10.56 14.22 -12.28
C GLU A 218 10.42 12.93 -13.09
N ASN A 219 10.66 12.99 -14.41
CA ASN A 219 10.51 11.86 -15.33
C ASN A 219 9.13 11.16 -15.18
N LEU A 220 8.06 11.96 -15.18
CA LEU A 220 6.68 11.48 -15.15
C LEU A 220 6.28 10.94 -16.52
N ARG A 221 5.62 9.78 -16.55
CA ARG A 221 5.08 9.18 -17.78
C ARG A 221 3.63 8.76 -17.61
N LEU A 222 2.77 9.23 -18.51
CA LEU A 222 1.39 8.75 -18.64
C LEU A 222 1.24 8.14 -20.04
N ILE A 223 0.84 6.87 -20.10
CA ILE A 223 0.70 6.09 -21.33
C ILE A 223 -0.73 5.59 -21.42
N ASP A 224 -1.48 6.05 -22.43
CA ASP A 224 -2.87 5.66 -22.68
C ASP A 224 -3.82 5.86 -21.47
N CYS A 225 -3.55 6.88 -20.64
CA CYS A 225 -4.38 7.18 -19.48
C CYS A 225 -5.63 7.97 -19.87
N THR A 226 -6.62 7.98 -18.99
CA THR A 226 -7.76 8.93 -19.03
C THR A 226 -7.74 9.75 -17.75
N MET A 227 -8.29 10.96 -17.81
CA MET A 227 -8.37 11.88 -16.67
C MET A 227 -9.80 12.40 -16.50
N GLU A 228 -10.25 12.56 -15.25
CA GLU A 228 -11.57 13.10 -14.91
C GLU A 228 -11.47 14.09 -13.74
N GLY A 229 -12.01 15.29 -13.91
CA GLY A 229 -12.02 16.30 -12.84
C GLY A 229 -10.63 16.81 -12.43
N THR A 230 -9.64 16.64 -13.30
CA THR A 230 -8.22 16.93 -13.03
C THR A 230 -7.84 18.37 -13.38
N ASP A 231 -8.06 19.27 -12.45
CA ASP A 231 -7.60 20.66 -12.52
C ASP A 231 -6.16 20.81 -12.00
N LEU A 232 -5.53 21.94 -12.36
CA LEU A 232 -4.22 22.37 -11.87
C LEU A 232 -3.12 21.30 -12.04
N SER A 233 -3.24 20.50 -13.10
CA SER A 233 -2.39 19.33 -13.31
C SER A 233 -0.98 19.75 -13.74
N PHE A 234 0.00 18.92 -13.38
CA PHE A 234 1.39 18.98 -13.90
C PHE A 234 2.25 20.17 -13.45
N GLU A 235 1.88 20.89 -12.39
CA GLU A 235 2.64 22.05 -11.91
C GLU A 235 4.14 21.77 -11.77
N TYR A 236 4.97 22.45 -12.56
CA TYR A 236 6.43 22.31 -12.60
C TYR A 236 6.98 20.89 -12.82
N SER A 237 6.17 19.99 -13.38
CA SER A 237 6.60 18.62 -13.68
C SER A 237 7.40 18.50 -14.98
N ASN A 238 8.36 17.57 -15.01
CA ASN A 238 8.93 17.04 -16.25
C ASN A 238 8.10 15.82 -16.68
N VAL A 239 7.33 15.97 -17.76
CA VAL A 239 6.24 15.05 -18.10
C VAL A 239 6.27 14.60 -19.56
N HIS A 240 5.98 13.32 -19.77
CA HIS A 240 5.60 12.75 -21.06
C HIS A 240 4.24 12.10 -20.91
N ALA A 241 3.18 12.77 -21.33
CA ALA A 241 1.81 12.31 -21.13
C ALA A 241 1.04 12.19 -22.45
N THR A 242 0.39 11.04 -22.65
CA THR A 242 -0.68 10.86 -23.62
C THR A 242 -1.96 10.55 -22.86
N VAL A 243 -2.95 11.43 -22.97
CA VAL A 243 -4.23 11.34 -22.28
C VAL A 243 -5.36 11.23 -23.29
N ASN A 244 -6.22 10.23 -23.10
CA ASN A 244 -7.45 10.05 -23.84
C ASN A 244 -8.56 10.82 -23.12
N GLY A 245 -9.17 11.80 -23.81
CA GLY A 245 -10.16 12.71 -23.26
C GLY A 245 -9.61 14.08 -22.89
N ARG A 246 -10.35 14.76 -22.00
CA ARG A 246 -10.14 16.15 -21.60
C ARG A 246 -9.31 16.23 -20.32
N ILE A 247 -8.34 17.15 -20.29
CA ILE A 247 -7.69 17.60 -19.06
C ILE A 247 -8.32 18.94 -18.67
N GLU A 248 -8.87 19.04 -17.46
CA GLU A 248 -9.60 20.24 -17.03
C GLU A 248 -8.71 21.49 -17.02
N SER A 249 -7.53 21.41 -16.39
CA SER A 249 -6.52 22.45 -16.54
C SER A 249 -5.10 21.96 -16.29
N VAL A 250 -4.16 22.62 -16.97
CA VAL A 250 -2.71 22.40 -16.88
C VAL A 250 -2.08 23.66 -16.31
N ARG A 251 -1.25 23.52 -15.27
CA ARG A 251 -0.59 24.65 -14.61
C ARG A 251 0.91 24.56 -14.81
N SER A 252 1.53 25.56 -15.43
CA SER A 252 2.98 25.79 -15.46
C SER A 252 3.90 24.54 -15.57
N PRO A 253 3.65 23.57 -16.48
CA PRO A 253 4.46 22.36 -16.57
C PRO A 253 5.89 22.68 -16.99
N ARG A 254 6.89 22.12 -16.32
CA ARG A 254 8.28 22.56 -16.51
C ARG A 254 8.85 22.19 -17.88
N SER A 255 8.69 20.95 -18.31
CA SER A 255 9.25 20.48 -19.59
C SER A 255 8.62 19.16 -20.06
N GLY A 256 8.87 18.80 -21.32
CA GLY A 256 8.41 17.55 -21.92
C GLY A 256 7.22 17.78 -22.85
N VAL A 257 6.30 16.82 -22.92
CA VAL A 257 5.15 16.86 -23.82
C VAL A 257 3.89 16.39 -23.09
N ILE A 258 2.80 17.14 -23.23
CA ILE A 258 1.45 16.74 -22.84
C ILE A 258 0.58 16.70 -24.09
N GLU A 259 0.00 15.55 -24.40
CA GLU A 259 -0.91 15.35 -25.52
C GLU A 259 -2.26 14.85 -25.02
N ALA A 260 -3.35 15.54 -25.38
CA ALA A 260 -4.71 15.17 -25.02
C ALA A 260 -5.72 15.47 -26.14
N ASP A 261 -6.94 14.92 -26.06
CA ASP A 261 -8.01 15.25 -27.02
C ASP A 261 -8.56 16.67 -26.79
N GLU A 262 -8.55 17.14 -25.54
CA GLU A 262 -8.95 18.49 -25.17
C GLU A 262 -8.16 18.96 -23.94
N ILE A 263 -7.79 20.24 -23.92
CA ILE A 263 -7.24 20.92 -22.75
C ILE A 263 -8.16 22.09 -22.43
N GLY A 264 -8.70 22.15 -21.21
CA GLY A 264 -9.60 23.22 -20.79
C GLY A 264 -8.86 24.54 -20.61
N GLU A 265 -8.13 24.70 -19.51
CA GLU A 265 -7.34 25.91 -19.24
C GLU A 265 -5.84 25.61 -19.16
N ILE A 266 -5.02 26.57 -19.60
CA ILE A 266 -3.57 26.57 -19.42
C ILE A 266 -3.21 27.78 -18.57
N LEU A 267 -2.67 27.53 -17.39
CA LEU A 267 -2.46 28.53 -16.34
C LEU A 267 -0.98 28.87 -16.18
N HIS A 268 -0.65 30.16 -16.31
CA HIS A 268 0.71 30.73 -16.18
C HIS A 268 0.71 32.05 -15.38
N ASP A 269 -0.26 32.22 -14.48
CA ASP A 269 -0.57 33.50 -13.84
C ASP A 269 0.47 33.95 -12.77
N ALA A 270 1.27 33.02 -12.26
CA ALA A 270 2.25 33.28 -11.19
C ALA A 270 3.48 32.35 -11.25
N ASP A 271 4.02 32.14 -12.45
CA ASP A 271 5.15 31.22 -12.66
C ASP A 271 6.41 31.69 -11.91
N VAL A 272 6.93 30.83 -11.04
CA VAL A 272 8.23 31.04 -10.36
C VAL A 272 9.36 30.25 -11.01
N MET A 273 9.04 29.37 -11.96
CA MET A 273 9.99 28.62 -12.78
C MET A 273 9.61 28.71 -14.24
N GLU A 274 10.60 28.55 -15.11
CA GLU A 274 10.37 28.54 -16.56
C GLU A 274 9.58 27.30 -16.98
N SER A 275 8.53 27.49 -17.79
CA SER A 275 7.73 26.44 -18.40
C SER A 275 8.07 26.28 -19.89
N LYS A 276 8.58 25.10 -20.27
CA LYS A 276 8.96 24.73 -21.65
C LYS A 276 8.26 23.47 -22.13
N CYS A 277 7.19 23.06 -21.46
CA CYS A 277 6.44 21.88 -21.88
C CYS A 277 5.70 22.17 -23.20
N GLU A 278 5.74 21.22 -24.13
CA GLU A 278 4.95 21.27 -25.35
C GLU A 278 3.56 20.69 -25.09
N ILE A 279 2.52 21.51 -25.21
CA ILE A 279 1.12 21.06 -25.03
C ILE A 279 0.49 20.88 -26.42
N LYS A 280 -0.02 19.68 -26.70
CA LYS A 280 -0.63 19.27 -27.98
C LYS A 280 -2.07 18.85 -27.77
N ILE A 281 -2.94 19.32 -28.66
CA ILE A 281 -4.32 18.88 -28.75
C ILE A 281 -4.42 17.97 -29.98
N ARG A 282 -4.91 16.73 -29.79
CA ARG A 282 -5.08 15.75 -30.88
C ARG A 282 -6.21 16.21 -31.79
N SER A 283 -5.94 16.17 -33.10
CA SER A 283 -6.86 16.55 -34.17
C SER A 283 -7.82 15.43 -34.55
#